data_AF-A0A7C7K577-F1
#
_entry.id   AF-A0A7C7K577-F1
#
_cell.length_a   1.000
_cell.length_b   1.000
_cell.length_c   1.000
_cell.angle_alpha   90.00
_cell.angle_beta   90.00
_cell.angle_gamma   90.00
#
_symmetry.space_group_name_H-M   'P 1'
#
loop_
_entity.id
_entity.type
_entity.pdbx_description
1 polymer ?
#
loop_
_entity_poly.entity_id
_entity_poly.type
_entity_poly.pdbx_seq_one_letter_code
_entity_poly.pdbx_strand_id
1 'polypeptide(L)'
;MWQKIIVFASGLLLSSIVFADGKQLHDTACLQCHASLGGGDPYQLYSRTDKTVKTLAGLEKRVSYCVKAADVTWTEQQKRTVVDYLNSTFYHFK
;
A
#
# COMPACT_ATOMS: atom_id res chain seq x y z
N MET A 1 11.20 46.18 37.84
CA MET A 1 9.99 46.27 36.99
C MET A 1 10.50 46.32 35.55
N TRP A 2 10.46 45.26 34.74
CA TRP A 2 9.27 44.58 34.25
C TRP A 2 9.71 43.22 33.66
N GLN A 3 9.04 42.15 34.07
CA GLN A 3 9.20 40.78 33.60
C GLN A 3 9.06 40.71 32.07
N LYS A 4 10.12 40.39 31.33
CA LYS A 4 10.01 40.00 29.93
C LYS A 4 9.55 38.54 29.90
N ILE A 5 8.24 38.35 29.85
CA ILE A 5 7.59 37.06 29.65
C ILE A 5 7.97 36.58 28.25
N ILE A 6 8.98 35.72 28.16
CA ILE A 6 9.27 34.95 26.94
C ILE A 6 8.32 33.75 26.97
N VAL A 7 7.11 33.93 26.43
CA VAL A 7 6.26 32.81 26.01
C VAL A 7 6.61 32.57 24.54
N PHE A 8 7.62 31.75 24.30
CA PHE A 8 7.74 31.08 23.01
C PHE A 8 6.91 29.81 23.10
N ALA A 9 5.68 29.92 22.61
CA ALA A 9 4.76 28.81 22.46
C ALA A 9 5.47 27.66 21.74
N SER A 10 5.61 26.53 22.42
CA SER A 10 6.00 25.26 21.80
C SER A 10 5.03 24.97 20.66
N GLY A 11 5.48 25.18 19.42
CA GLY A 11 4.76 24.76 18.24
C GLY A 11 4.66 23.25 18.24
N LEU A 12 3.48 22.72 18.57
CA LEU A 12 3.15 21.33 18.27
C LEU A 12 3.21 21.18 16.74
N LEU A 13 4.29 20.56 16.25
CA LEU A 13 4.37 20.06 14.89
C LEU A 13 3.33 18.93 14.79
N LEU A 14 2.13 19.28 14.33
CA LEU A 14 1.16 18.31 13.83
C LEU A 14 1.73 17.75 12.52
N SER A 15 2.67 16.81 12.65
CA SER A 15 3.11 15.98 11.54
C SER A 15 1.86 15.31 10.99
N SER A 16 1.41 15.76 9.83
CA SER A 16 0.30 15.16 9.12
C SER A 16 0.70 13.70 8.91
N ILE A 17 0.01 12.78 9.57
CA ILE A 17 0.17 11.36 9.27
C ILE A 17 -0.40 11.19 7.87
N VAL A 18 0.46 11.30 6.86
CA VAL A 18 0.11 10.96 5.49
C VAL A 18 -0.06 9.45 5.48
N PHE A 19 -1.30 8.98 5.60
CA PHE A 19 -1.63 7.60 5.30
C PHE A 19 -1.35 7.38 3.82
N ALA A 20 -0.42 6.47 3.51
CA ALA A 20 -0.12 6.12 2.13
C ALA A 20 -1.32 5.38 1.52
N ASP A 21 -1.87 5.93 0.44
CA ASP A 21 -2.97 5.32 -0.31
C ASP A 21 -2.51 3.98 -0.92
N GLY A 22 -3.19 2.90 -0.52
CA GLY A 22 -2.89 1.54 -0.97
C GLY A 22 -3.01 1.37 -2.48
N LYS A 23 -3.94 2.08 -3.14
CA LYS A 23 -4.06 2.06 -4.60
C LYS A 23 -2.85 2.72 -5.24
N GLN A 24 -2.44 3.89 -4.76
CA GLN A 24 -1.30 4.60 -5.33
C GLN A 24 0.00 3.80 -5.21
N LEU A 25 0.24 3.21 -4.03
CA LEU A 25 1.39 2.34 -3.78
C LEU A 25 1.40 1.14 -4.73
N HIS A 26 0.26 0.46 -4.82
CA HIS A 26 0.06 -0.66 -5.72
C HIS A 26 0.31 -0.27 -7.19
N ASP A 27 -0.30 0.82 -7.65
CA ASP A 27 -0.25 1.24 -9.05
C ASP A 27 1.18 1.54 -9.47
N THR A 28 1.94 2.19 -8.58
CA THR A 28 3.34 2.55 -8.80
C THR A 28 4.26 1.33 -8.84
N ALA A 29 4.08 0.36 -7.93
CA ALA A 29 5.03 -0.73 -7.77
C ALA A 29 4.68 -2.03 -8.53
N CYS A 30 3.40 -2.28 -8.83
CA CYS A 30 2.94 -3.58 -9.31
C CYS A 30 2.54 -3.59 -10.79
N LEU A 31 1.94 -2.50 -11.30
CA LEU A 31 1.22 -2.57 -12.57
C LEU A 31 2.10 -2.75 -13.80
N GLN A 32 3.35 -2.27 -13.78
CA GLN A 32 4.26 -2.47 -14.91
C GLN A 32 4.55 -3.96 -15.12
N CYS A 33 4.94 -4.67 -14.05
CA CYS A 33 5.19 -6.11 -14.12
C CYS A 33 3.90 -6.88 -14.43
N HIS A 34 2.78 -6.46 -13.83
CA HIS A 34 1.50 -7.12 -14.08
C HIS A 34 1.00 -6.93 -15.51
N ALA A 35 1.19 -5.77 -16.14
CA ALA A 35 0.86 -5.58 -17.55
C ALA A 35 1.70 -6.51 -18.43
N SER A 36 3.00 -6.63 -18.15
CA SER A 36 3.89 -7.55 -18.86
C SER A 36 3.42 -9.01 -18.74
N LEU A 37 3.06 -9.45 -17.53
CA LEU A 37 2.56 -10.81 -17.27
C LEU A 37 1.12 -11.05 -17.77
N GLY A 38 0.32 -9.99 -17.84
CA GLY A 38 -1.10 -10.00 -18.20
C GLY A 38 -1.35 -9.79 -19.70
N GLY A 39 -0.31 -9.80 -20.54
CA GLY A 39 -0.47 -9.60 -21.98
C GLY A 39 -0.89 -8.18 -22.36
N GLY A 40 -0.51 -7.19 -21.56
CA GLY A 40 -0.83 -5.77 -21.74
C GLY A 40 -1.90 -5.24 -20.79
N ASP A 41 -2.69 -6.11 -20.14
CA ASP A 41 -3.66 -5.70 -19.12
C ASP A 41 -3.06 -5.80 -17.70
N PRO A 42 -2.81 -4.67 -17.02
CA PRO A 42 -2.22 -4.64 -15.67
C PRO A 42 -3.10 -5.27 -14.57
N TYR A 43 -4.39 -5.47 -14.80
CA TYR A 43 -5.32 -6.01 -13.80
C TYR A 43 -5.74 -7.46 -14.05
N GLN A 44 -5.37 -8.02 -15.21
CA GLN A 44 -5.71 -9.39 -15.63
C GLN A 44 -5.36 -10.46 -14.58
N LEU A 45 -4.27 -10.28 -13.83
CA LEU A 45 -3.84 -11.25 -12.82
C LEU A 45 -4.81 -11.39 -11.63
N TYR A 46 -5.67 -10.40 -11.39
CA TYR A 46 -6.63 -10.39 -10.29
C TYR A 46 -7.97 -11.01 -10.67
N SER A 47 -8.36 -10.86 -11.94
CA SER A 47 -9.65 -11.32 -12.46
C SER A 47 -9.62 -12.74 -13.01
N ARG A 48 -8.44 -13.30 -13.31
CA ARG A 48 -8.30 -14.65 -13.87
C ARG A 48 -8.95 -15.75 -13.02
N THR A 49 -9.49 -16.76 -13.70
CA THR A 49 -10.23 -17.88 -13.08
C THR A 49 -9.31 -18.84 -12.33
N ASP A 50 -8.07 -19.01 -12.81
CA ASP A 50 -7.02 -19.85 -12.23
C ASP A 50 -6.21 -19.16 -11.11
N LYS A 51 -6.70 -18.04 -10.55
CA LYS A 51 -5.98 -17.30 -9.51
C LYS A 51 -5.58 -18.19 -8.33
N THR A 52 -4.31 -18.18 -7.95
CA THR A 52 -3.75 -19.04 -6.88
C THR A 52 -3.94 -18.45 -5.48
N VAL A 53 -4.23 -17.16 -5.38
CA VAL A 53 -4.51 -16.48 -4.11
C VAL A 53 -5.97 -16.73 -3.75
N LYS A 54 -6.21 -17.45 -2.64
CA LYS A 54 -7.54 -17.92 -2.23
C LYS A 54 -8.00 -17.45 -0.85
N THR A 55 -7.12 -16.77 -0.11
CA THR A 55 -7.37 -16.29 1.25
C THR A 55 -6.69 -14.94 1.48
N LEU A 56 -7.15 -14.19 2.49
CA LEU A 56 -6.54 -12.92 2.88
C LEU A 56 -5.06 -13.10 3.27
N ALA A 57 -4.73 -14.10 4.09
CA ALA A 57 -3.34 -14.43 4.42
C ALA A 57 -2.50 -14.79 3.18
N GLY A 58 -3.11 -15.44 2.19
CA GLY A 58 -2.47 -15.71 0.90
C GLY A 58 -2.18 -14.44 0.11
N LEU A 59 -3.08 -13.45 0.18
CA LEU A 59 -2.91 -12.14 -0.46
C LEU A 59 -1.80 -11.33 0.22
N GLU A 60 -1.76 -11.31 1.55
CA GLU A 60 -0.68 -10.66 2.32
C GLU A 60 0.70 -11.23 1.97
N LYS A 61 0.79 -12.57 1.90
CA LYS A 61 2.02 -13.26 1.48
C LYS A 61 2.39 -12.90 0.03
N ARG A 62 1.41 -12.84 -0.86
CA ARG A 62 1.63 -12.46 -2.27
C ARG A 62 2.14 -11.03 -2.39
N VAL A 63 1.51 -10.06 -1.72
CA VAL A 63 1.95 -8.66 -1.71
C VAL A 63 3.38 -8.56 -1.18
N SER A 64 3.71 -9.27 -0.10
CA SER A 64 5.07 -9.30 0.46
C SER A 64 6.12 -9.83 -0.53
N TYR A 65 5.75 -10.79 -1.39
CA TYR A 65 6.62 -11.27 -2.46
C TYR A 65 6.76 -10.22 -3.58
N CYS A 66 5.65 -9.62 -4.02
CA CYS A 66 5.66 -8.60 -5.08
C CYS A 66 6.52 -7.39 -4.68
N VAL A 67 6.42 -6.93 -3.43
CA VAL A 67 7.23 -5.82 -2.90
C VAL A 67 8.73 -6.11 -3.01
N LYS A 68 9.14 -7.33 -2.65
CA LYS A 68 10.55 -7.76 -2.80
C LYS A 68 10.96 -7.87 -4.27
N ALA A 69 10.10 -8.43 -5.11
CA ALA A 69 10.39 -8.59 -6.54
C ALA A 69 10.47 -7.24 -7.28
N ALA A 70 9.71 -6.23 -6.83
CA ALA A 70 9.75 -4.87 -7.33
C ALA A 70 10.89 -4.02 -6.74
N ASP A 71 11.71 -4.60 -5.86
CA ASP A 71 12.79 -3.91 -5.12
C ASP A 71 12.32 -2.64 -4.39
N VAL A 72 11.11 -2.68 -3.83
CA VAL A 72 10.54 -1.58 -3.06
C VAL A 72 10.58 -1.91 -1.57
N THR A 73 10.94 -0.94 -0.74
CA THR A 73 10.90 -1.09 0.72
C THR A 73 9.66 -0.38 1.27
N TRP A 74 8.67 -1.17 1.68
CA TRP A 74 7.47 -0.68 2.36
C TRP A 74 7.44 -1.11 3.82
N THR A 75 6.93 -0.22 4.66
CA THR A 75 6.54 -0.55 6.04
C THR A 75 5.41 -1.59 6.05
N GLU A 76 5.23 -2.25 7.20
CA GLU A 76 4.09 -3.18 7.38
C GLU A 76 2.74 -2.48 7.18
N GLN A 77 2.62 -1.20 7.54
CA GLN A 77 1.38 -0.45 7.36
C GLN A 77 1.08 -0.19 5.88
N GLN A 78 2.10 0.18 5.09
CA GLN A 78 1.94 0.39 3.64
C GLN A 78 1.58 -0.92 2.92
N LYS A 79 2.16 -2.05 3.33
CA LYS A 79 1.75 -3.36 2.80
C LYS A 79 0.29 -3.66 3.13
N ARG A 80 -0.16 -3.36 4.35
CA ARG A 80 -1.57 -3.53 4.75
C ARG A 80 -2.51 -2.68 3.91
N THR A 81 -2.22 -1.39 3.68
CA THR A 81 -3.11 -0.55 2.86
C THR A 81 -3.24 -1.07 1.42
N VAL A 82 -2.18 -1.64 0.85
CA VAL A 82 -2.22 -2.30 -0.46
C VAL A 82 -3.04 -3.59 -0.43
N VAL A 83 -2.88 -4.42 0.61
CA VAL A 83 -3.70 -5.63 0.80
C VAL A 83 -5.18 -5.26 0.94
N ASP A 84 -5.51 -4.23 1.71
CA ASP A 84 -6.87 -3.74 1.91
C ASP A 84 -7.50 -3.24 0.61
N TYR A 85 -6.73 -2.47 -0.18
CA TYR A 85 -7.15 -2.03 -1.51
C TYR A 85 -7.44 -3.22 -2.43
N LEU A 86 -6.51 -4.17 -2.52
CA LEU A 86 -6.66 -5.34 -3.39
C LEU A 86 -7.84 -6.21 -2.94
N ASN A 87 -8.00 -6.40 -1.63
CA ASN A 87 -9.09 -7.20 -1.08
C ASN A 87 -10.45 -6.54 -1.30
N SER A 88 -10.58 -5.24 -1.03
CA SER A 88 -11.83 -4.51 -1.22
C SER A 88 -12.24 -4.34 -2.70
N THR A 89 -11.27 -4.35 -3.62
CA THR A 89 -11.52 -4.09 -5.05
C THR A 89 -11.68 -5.36 -5.89
N PHE A 90 -10.89 -6.40 -5.61
CA PHE A 90 -10.78 -7.56 -6.51
C PHE A 90 -11.10 -8.92 -5.85
N TYR A 91 -10.69 -9.13 -4.59
CA TYR A 91 -10.72 -10.46 -3.99
C TYR A 91 -11.93 -10.70 -3.06
N HIS A 92 -12.33 -9.70 -2.28
CA HIS A 92 -13.44 -9.74 -1.34
C HIS A 92 -13.40 -10.92 -0.34
N PHE A 93 -12.20 -11.27 0.13
CA PHE A 93 -12.04 -12.26 1.19
C PHE A 93 -12.63 -11.74 2.52
N LYS A 94 -13.20 -12.66 3.30
CA LYS A 94 -13.73 -12.42 4.65
C LYS A 94 -12.67 -12.63 5.72
#